data_AF-A0A2T2WLE3-F1
#
_entry.id   AF-A0A2T2WLE3-F1
#
_cell.length_a   1.000
_cell.length_b   1.000
_cell.length_c   1.000
_cell.angle_alpha   90.00
_cell.angle_beta   90.00
_cell.angle_gamma   90.00
#
_symmetry.space_group_name_H-M   'P 1'
#
loop_
_entity.id
_entity.type
_entity.pdbx_description
1 polymer ?
#
loop_
_entity_poly.entity_id
_entity_poly.type
_entity_poly.pdbx_seq_one_letter_code
_entity_poly.pdbx_strand_id
1 'polypeptide(L)'
;MRRMLPTPYLFGAIVLGILALLNIVWLRHNSISTAIAIALYLVVFTLAFFGGRSAKLSSSRPGLYGAMIGVLFGVIAGLGSFLVRDSLRDIDVPAHLAVRLKLLAWANSPGGHIAALVTAMVAFGVISLVVGSIGGVSVKGPTRPGKA
;
A
#
# COMPACT_ATOMS: atom_id res chain seq x y z
N MET A 1 30.04 -3.65 -9.43
CA MET A 1 28.98 -2.66 -9.69
C MET A 1 27.85 -2.85 -8.68
N ARG A 2 27.64 -1.90 -7.76
CA ARG A 2 26.53 -1.96 -6.80
C ARG A 2 25.22 -1.78 -7.58
N ARG A 3 24.31 -2.76 -7.48
CA ARG A 3 22.97 -2.67 -8.06
C ARG A 3 22.22 -1.59 -7.31
N MET A 4 22.18 -0.37 -7.84
CA MET A 4 21.29 0.66 -7.30
C MET A 4 19.86 0.21 -7.58
N LEU A 5 19.13 -0.13 -6.52
CA LEU A 5 17.68 -0.29 -6.57
C LEU A 5 17.08 0.99 -7.16
N PRO A 6 15.99 0.94 -7.93
CA PRO A 6 15.41 2.13 -8.55
C PRO A 6 14.65 3.00 -7.52
N THR A 7 15.42 3.59 -6.59
CA THR A 7 15.04 4.46 -5.47
C THR A 7 13.91 5.47 -5.73
N PRO A 8 13.73 6.10 -6.91
CA PRO A 8 12.61 7.02 -7.13
C PRO A 8 11.23 6.39 -6.87
N TYR A 9 11.03 5.10 -7.15
CA TYR A 9 9.71 4.48 -6.96
C TYR A 9 9.40 4.20 -5.48
N LEU A 10 10.41 3.86 -4.67
CA LEU A 10 10.24 3.73 -3.22
C LEU A 10 9.98 5.09 -2.57
N PHE A 11 10.67 6.14 -3.02
CA PHE A 11 10.41 7.51 -2.56
C PHE A 11 8.99 7.96 -2.95
N GLY A 12 8.56 7.69 -4.18
CA GLY A 12 7.19 7.95 -4.62
C GLY A 12 6.15 7.24 -3.75
N ALA A 13 6.40 5.99 -3.37
CA ALA A 13 5.53 5.23 -2.45
C ALA A 13 5.39 5.91 -1.08
N ILE A 14 6.49 6.46 -0.55
CA ILE A 14 6.49 7.20 0.72
C ILE A 14 5.64 8.46 0.60
N VAL A 15 5.87 9.27 -0.44
CA VAL A 15 5.10 10.50 -0.67
C VAL A 15 3.60 10.20 -0.81
N LEU A 16 3.24 9.18 -1.60
CA LEU A 16 1.84 8.78 -1.74
C LEU A 16 1.25 8.24 -0.43
N GLY A 17 2.03 7.52 0.36
CA GLY A 17 1.63 7.06 1.68
C GLY A 17 1.30 8.24 2.60
N ILE A 18 2.13 9.29 2.60
CA ILE A 18 1.87 10.52 3.36
C ILE A 18 0.59 11.20 2.88
N LEU A 19 0.38 11.31 1.56
CA LEU A 19 -0.85 11.89 1.01
C LEU A 19 -2.09 11.08 1.39
N ALA A 20 -2.01 9.75 1.38
CA ALA A 20 -3.08 8.87 1.82
C ALA A 20 -3.37 9.05 3.32
N LEU A 21 -2.33 9.16 4.13
CA LEU A 21 -2.45 9.45 5.56
C LEU A 21 -3.15 10.79 5.82
N LEU A 22 -2.75 11.85 5.09
CA LEU A 22 -3.40 13.16 5.18
C LEU A 22 -4.87 13.09 4.75
N ASN A 23 -5.18 12.37 3.67
CA ASN A 23 -6.58 12.17 3.25
C ASN A 23 -7.42 11.50 4.36
N ILE A 24 -6.86 10.50 5.06
CA ILE A 24 -7.54 9.83 6.18
C ILE A 24 -7.74 10.79 7.36
N VAL A 25 -6.71 11.54 7.75
CA VAL A 25 -6.78 12.41 8.94
C VAL A 25 -7.73 13.60 8.72
N TRP A 26 -7.72 14.20 7.54
CA TRP A 26 -8.40 15.48 7.31
C TRP A 26 -9.75 15.37 6.60
N LEU A 27 -9.94 14.34 5.77
CA LEU A 27 -11.10 14.26 4.86
C LEU A 27 -12.00 13.04 5.11
N ARG A 28 -11.75 12.23 6.14
CA ARG A 28 -12.45 10.95 6.40
C ARG A 28 -13.97 10.94 6.13
N HIS A 29 -14.67 11.99 6.54
CA HIS A 29 -16.14 12.07 6.44
C HIS A 29 -16.65 12.80 5.20
N ASN A 30 -15.75 13.21 4.30
CA ASN A 30 -16.10 13.86 3.05
C ASN A 30 -16.29 12.81 1.95
N SER A 31 -17.36 12.91 1.16
CA SER A 31 -17.68 11.98 0.06
C SER A 31 -16.56 11.88 -0.98
N ILE A 32 -15.75 12.93 -1.12
CA ILE A 32 -14.61 12.99 -2.04
C ILE A 32 -13.42 12.16 -1.53
N SER A 33 -13.30 11.92 -0.22
CA SER A 33 -12.14 11.24 0.38
C SER A 33 -11.98 9.81 -0.13
N THR A 34 -13.08 9.08 -0.35
CA THR A 34 -13.05 7.73 -0.91
C THR A 34 -12.53 7.75 -2.34
N ALA A 35 -12.96 8.71 -3.17
CA ALA A 35 -12.47 8.85 -4.53
C ALA A 35 -10.97 9.18 -4.57
N ILE A 36 -10.50 10.07 -3.69
CA ILE A 36 -9.07 10.38 -3.55
C ILE A 36 -8.28 9.15 -3.11
N ALA A 37 -8.77 8.38 -2.14
CA ALA A 37 -8.12 7.16 -1.67
C ALA A 37 -7.96 6.14 -2.81
N ILE A 38 -9.03 5.91 -3.58
CA ILE A 38 -8.99 5.02 -4.75
C ILE A 38 -7.95 5.51 -5.76
N ALA A 39 -7.94 6.81 -6.08
CA ALA A 39 -6.96 7.39 -6.99
C ALA A 39 -5.52 7.16 -6.49
N LEU A 40 -5.25 7.42 -5.21
CA LEU A 40 -3.93 7.20 -4.62
C LEU A 40 -3.51 5.72 -4.67
N TYR A 41 -4.44 4.78 -4.45
CA TYR A 41 -4.17 3.34 -4.57
C TYR A 41 -3.84 2.94 -6.01
N LEU A 42 -4.58 3.45 -7.00
CA LEU A 42 -4.27 3.19 -8.40
C LEU A 42 -2.91 3.74 -8.81
N VAL A 43 -2.55 4.92 -8.32
CA VAL A 43 -1.23 5.52 -8.59
C VAL A 43 -0.12 4.69 -7.93
N VAL A 44 -0.32 4.18 -6.71
CA VAL A 44 0.70 3.32 -6.07
C VAL A 44 0.89 2.00 -6.79
N PHE A 45 -0.18 1.40 -7.32
CA PHE A 45 -0.08 0.19 -8.14
C PHE A 45 0.61 0.46 -9.48
N THR A 46 0.35 1.62 -10.08
CA THR A 46 1.07 2.07 -11.27
C THR A 46 2.57 2.22 -10.99
N LEU A 47 2.92 2.79 -9.84
CA LEU A 47 4.30 2.85 -9.33
C LEU A 47 4.90 1.45 -9.12
N ALA A 48 4.15 0.51 -8.55
CA ALA A 48 4.61 -0.86 -8.36
C ALA A 48 4.86 -1.57 -9.71
N PHE A 49 4.00 -1.33 -10.71
CA PHE A 49 4.17 -1.85 -12.06
C PHE A 49 5.46 -1.34 -12.72
N PHE A 50 5.66 -0.01 -12.74
CA PHE A 50 6.87 0.59 -13.30
C PHE A 50 8.13 0.25 -12.49
N GLY A 51 8.02 0.16 -11.17
CA GLY A 51 9.08 -0.31 -10.29
C GLY A 51 9.49 -1.74 -10.62
N GLY A 52 8.53 -2.63 -10.82
CA GLY A 52 8.77 -4.01 -11.26
C GLY A 52 9.47 -4.10 -12.61
N ARG A 53 9.03 -3.28 -13.58
CA ARG A 53 9.67 -3.14 -14.90
C ARG A 53 11.13 -2.71 -14.76
N SER A 54 11.40 -1.66 -13.98
CA SER A 54 12.74 -1.15 -13.74
C SER A 54 13.63 -2.15 -12.98
N ALA A 55 13.06 -2.87 -12.02
CA ALA A 55 13.73 -3.95 -11.31
C ALA A 55 14.14 -5.08 -12.27
N LYS A 56 13.31 -5.45 -13.25
CA LYS A 56 13.68 -6.46 -14.26
C LYS A 56 14.86 -6.00 -15.12
N LEU A 57 14.83 -4.75 -15.59
CA LEU A 57 15.88 -4.15 -16.41
C LEU A 57 17.22 -4.07 -15.68
N SER A 58 17.20 -3.92 -14.36
CA SER A 58 18.40 -3.93 -13.49
C SER A 58 18.80 -5.33 -12.99
N SER A 59 18.26 -6.42 -13.55
CA SER A 59 18.49 -7.80 -13.10
C SER A 59 18.13 -8.08 -11.63
N SER A 60 17.15 -7.35 -11.10
CA SER A 60 16.58 -7.52 -9.76
C SER A 60 15.27 -8.34 -9.81
N ARG A 61 14.65 -8.60 -8.66
CA ARG A 61 13.40 -9.37 -8.52
C ARG A 61 12.19 -8.44 -8.61
N PRO A 62 11.41 -8.44 -9.72
CA PRO A 62 10.32 -7.47 -9.94
C PRO A 62 9.21 -7.54 -8.90
N GLY A 63 8.74 -8.74 -8.58
CA GLY A 63 7.68 -8.95 -7.60
C GLY A 63 8.09 -8.49 -6.20
N LEU A 64 9.32 -8.81 -5.77
CA LEU A 64 9.83 -8.35 -4.47
C LEU A 64 9.89 -6.81 -4.41
N TYR A 65 10.30 -6.18 -5.51
CA TYR A 65 10.39 -4.73 -5.58
C TYR A 65 9.01 -4.06 -5.53
N GLY A 66 8.03 -4.61 -6.26
CA GLY A 66 6.63 -4.21 -6.15
C GLY A 66 6.09 -4.39 -4.73
N ALA A 67 6.40 -5.52 -4.08
CA ALA A 67 6.01 -5.77 -2.69
C ALA A 67 6.57 -4.71 -1.74
N MET A 68 7.83 -4.30 -1.89
CA MET A 68 8.43 -3.25 -1.07
C MET A 68 7.71 -1.90 -1.22
N ILE A 69 7.35 -1.52 -2.45
CA ILE A 69 6.55 -0.31 -2.73
C ILE A 69 5.21 -0.38 -1.99
N GLY A 70 4.50 -1.50 -2.13
CA GLY A 70 3.21 -1.72 -1.48
C GLY A 70 3.30 -1.71 0.04
N VAL A 71 4.29 -2.39 0.61
CA VAL A 71 4.49 -2.41 2.07
C VAL A 71 4.82 -1.02 2.60
N LEU A 72 5.72 -0.26 1.95
CA LEU A 72 6.05 1.10 2.40
C LEU A 72 4.82 2.02 2.40
N PHE A 73 4.03 1.95 1.33
CA PHE A 73 2.76 2.67 1.26
C PHE A 73 1.79 2.21 2.36
N GLY A 74 1.63 0.90 2.54
CA GLY A 74 0.74 0.29 3.53
C GLY A 74 1.12 0.61 4.97
N VAL A 75 2.43 0.71 5.29
CA VAL A 75 2.90 1.18 6.59
C VAL A 75 2.39 2.59 6.85
N ILE A 76 2.68 3.54 5.94
CA ILE A 76 2.38 4.95 6.18
C ILE A 76 0.87 5.21 6.17
N ALA A 77 0.14 4.64 5.21
CA ALA A 77 -1.31 4.75 5.15
C ALA A 77 -1.98 4.07 6.36
N GLY A 78 -1.44 2.93 6.81
CA GLY A 78 -1.94 2.19 7.97
C GLY A 78 -1.75 2.90 9.30
N LEU A 79 -0.78 3.82 9.42
CA LEU A 79 -0.62 4.69 10.59
C LEU A 79 -1.86 5.58 10.83
N GLY A 80 -2.70 5.78 9.81
CA GLY A 80 -3.96 6.52 9.96
C GLY A 80 -4.87 5.94 11.03
N SER A 81 -4.82 4.62 11.23
CA SER A 81 -5.57 3.94 12.30
C SER A 81 -5.19 4.43 13.71
N PHE A 82 -3.93 4.84 13.94
CA PHE A 82 -3.49 5.38 15.23
C PHE A 82 -3.84 6.86 15.43
N LEU A 83 -4.12 7.57 14.33
CA LEU A 83 -4.37 9.01 14.35
C LEU A 83 -5.87 9.34 14.43
N VAL A 84 -6.73 8.42 13.98
CA VAL A 84 -8.17 8.65 13.92
C VAL A 84 -8.90 7.55 14.66
N ARG A 85 -9.80 7.94 15.56
CA ARG A 85 -10.69 7.01 16.26
C ARG A 85 -11.91 6.70 15.41
N ASP A 86 -12.30 5.44 15.41
CA ASP A 86 -13.53 4.99 14.77
C ASP A 86 -14.74 5.36 15.62
N SER A 87 -15.85 5.65 14.95
CA SER A 87 -17.16 5.90 15.57
C SER A 87 -18.14 4.77 15.23
N LEU A 88 -19.28 4.72 15.93
CA LEU A 88 -20.34 3.75 15.61
C LEU A 88 -20.86 3.86 14.16
N ARG A 89 -20.72 5.03 13.53
CA ARG A 89 -21.12 5.25 12.13
C ARG A 89 -20.19 4.54 11.16
N ASP A 90 -18.96 4.27 11.57
CA ASP A 90 -17.95 3.58 10.75
C ASP A 90 -18.07 2.04 10.84
N ILE A 91 -18.86 1.53 11.79
CA ILE A 91 -19.13 0.09 11.93
C ILE A 91 -20.45 -0.24 11.23
N ASP A 92 -20.33 -0.59 9.95
CA ASP A 92 -21.42 -1.03 9.10
C ASP A 92 -21.49 -2.57 9.06
N VAL A 93 -21.83 -3.15 10.21
CA VAL A 93 -22.07 -4.59 10.35
C VAL A 93 -23.52 -4.79 10.75
N PRO A 94 -24.29 -5.67 10.08
CA PRO A 94 -25.67 -5.98 10.43
C PRO A 94 -25.70 -6.83 11.73
N ALA A 95 -25.43 -6.17 12.85
CA ALA A 95 -25.28 -6.79 14.16
C ALA A 95 -25.99 -5.96 15.24
N HIS A 96 -26.42 -6.63 16.31
CA HIS A 96 -27.00 -5.97 17.48
C HIS A 96 -26.03 -4.94 18.09
N LEU A 97 -26.58 -3.88 18.70
CA LEU A 97 -25.81 -2.75 19.24
C LEU A 97 -24.67 -3.19 20.18
N ALA A 98 -24.90 -4.20 21.03
CA ALA A 98 -23.89 -4.73 21.94
C ALA A 98 -22.66 -5.30 21.21
N VAL A 99 -22.85 -5.96 20.07
CA VAL A 99 -21.76 -6.49 19.24
C VAL A 99 -21.01 -5.35 18.56
N ARG A 100 -21.74 -4.35 18.02
CA ARG A 100 -21.14 -3.16 17.39
C ARG A 100 -20.28 -2.36 18.38
N LEU A 101 -20.73 -2.22 19.63
CA LEU A 101 -19.95 -1.57 20.69
C LEU A 101 -18.67 -2.34 21.05
N LYS A 102 -18.74 -3.68 21.11
CA LYS A 102 -17.54 -4.52 21.31
C LYS A 102 -16.54 -4.39 20.16
N LEU A 103 -17.02 -4.38 18.92
CA LEU A 103 -16.18 -4.16 17.73
C LEU A 103 -15.56 -2.77 17.74
N LEU A 104 -16.30 -1.74 18.17
CA LEU A 104 -15.78 -0.38 18.30
C LEU A 104 -14.69 -0.27 19.35
N ALA A 105 -14.88 -0.90 20.50
CA ALA A 105 -13.89 -0.93 21.56
C ALA A 105 -12.62 -1.65 21.09
N TRP A 106 -12.76 -2.73 20.33
CA TRP A 106 -11.63 -3.44 19.75
C TRP A 106 -10.91 -2.61 18.67
N ALA A 107 -11.64 -1.98 17.75
CA ALA A 107 -11.09 -1.17 16.67
C ALA A 107 -10.27 0.03 17.20
N ASN A 108 -10.71 0.62 18.32
CA ASN A 108 -10.01 1.72 19.00
C ASN A 108 -9.00 1.26 20.07
N SER A 109 -8.67 -0.04 20.14
CA SER A 109 -7.66 -0.56 21.06
C SER A 109 -6.27 -0.62 20.40
N PRO A 110 -5.18 -0.66 21.19
CA PRO A 110 -3.83 -0.85 20.64
C PRO A 110 -3.72 -2.09 19.74
N GLY A 111 -4.39 -3.19 20.12
CA GLY A 111 -4.43 -4.41 19.32
C GLY A 111 -5.14 -4.23 17.98
N GLY A 112 -6.26 -3.49 17.97
CA GLY A 112 -7.00 -3.14 16.74
C GLY A 112 -6.16 -2.29 15.79
N HIS A 113 -5.49 -1.26 16.31
CA HIS A 113 -4.61 -0.41 15.49
C HIS A 113 -3.41 -1.17 14.90
N ILE A 114 -2.77 -2.04 15.68
CA ILE A 114 -1.67 -2.90 15.18
C ILE A 114 -2.21 -3.85 14.11
N ALA A 115 -3.36 -4.48 14.34
CA ALA A 115 -3.97 -5.39 13.37
C ALA A 115 -4.32 -4.66 12.06
N ALA A 116 -4.86 -3.45 12.14
CA ALA A 116 -5.15 -2.62 10.97
C ALA A 116 -3.89 -2.25 10.19
N LEU A 117 -2.81 -1.84 10.90
CA LEU A 117 -1.52 -1.54 10.29
C LEU A 117 -0.93 -2.76 9.57
N VAL A 118 -0.85 -3.91 10.24
CA VAL A 118 -0.33 -5.16 9.63
C VAL A 118 -1.18 -5.58 8.44
N THR A 119 -2.51 -5.48 8.55
CA THR A 119 -3.43 -5.80 7.46
C THR A 119 -3.17 -4.90 6.25
N ALA A 120 -2.99 -3.59 6.45
CA ALA A 120 -2.65 -2.66 5.38
C ALA A 120 -1.30 -3.02 4.72
N MET A 121 -0.26 -3.27 5.51
CA MET A 121 1.06 -3.68 5.01
C MET A 121 0.97 -4.94 4.14
N VAL A 122 0.26 -5.97 4.62
CA VAL A 122 0.11 -7.24 3.92
C VAL A 122 -0.74 -7.09 2.67
N ALA A 123 -1.89 -6.42 2.74
CA ALA A 123 -2.78 -6.23 1.61
C ALA A 123 -2.08 -5.48 0.46
N PHE A 124 -1.49 -4.33 0.74
CA PHE A 124 -0.78 -3.55 -0.28
C PHE A 124 0.50 -4.27 -0.74
N GLY A 125 1.21 -4.95 0.16
CA GLY A 125 2.39 -5.74 -0.18
C GLY A 125 2.09 -6.87 -1.16
N VAL A 126 1.04 -7.66 -0.90
CA VAL A 126 0.64 -8.78 -1.76
C VAL A 126 0.12 -8.30 -3.10
N ILE A 127 -0.76 -7.29 -3.12
CA ILE A 127 -1.28 -6.75 -4.39
C ILE A 127 -0.15 -6.17 -5.23
N SER A 128 0.72 -5.37 -4.61
CA SER A 128 1.85 -4.75 -5.32
C SER A 128 2.92 -5.76 -5.75
N LEU A 129 3.05 -6.90 -5.06
CA LEU A 129 3.88 -8.02 -5.50
C LEU A 129 3.38 -8.57 -6.84
N VAL A 130 2.08 -8.80 -6.96
CA VAL A 130 1.46 -9.27 -8.20
C VAL A 130 1.66 -8.23 -9.29
N VAL A 131 1.30 -6.97 -9.03
CA VAL A 131 1.41 -5.87 -10.00
C VAL A 131 2.85 -5.65 -10.45
N GLY A 132 3.82 -5.66 -9.53
CA GLY A 132 5.24 -5.55 -9.85
C GLY A 132 5.77 -6.76 -10.64
N SER A 133 5.24 -7.96 -10.38
CA SER A 133 5.56 -9.15 -11.18
C SER A 133 5.05 -9.00 -12.62
N ILE A 134 3.81 -8.49 -12.80
CA ILE A 134 3.23 -8.19 -14.12
C ILE A 134 4.09 -7.14 -14.85
N GLY A 135 4.50 -6.07 -14.16
CA GLY A 135 5.43 -5.08 -14.71
C GLY A 135 6.77 -5.69 -15.14
N GLY A 136 7.29 -6.64 -14.36
CA GLY A 136 8.52 -7.34 -14.67
C GLY A 136 8.45 -8.26 -15.89
N VAL A 137 7.31 -8.94 -16.12
CA VAL A 137 7.14 -9.80 -17.32
C VAL A 137 6.89 -8.99 -18.59
N SER A 138 6.48 -7.72 -18.46
CA SER A 138 6.25 -6.82 -19.61
C SER A 138 7.52 -6.41 -20.36
N VAL A 139 8.71 -6.72 -19.82
CA VAL A 139 10.00 -6.39 -20.43
C VAL A 139 10.97 -7.56 -20.42
N LYS A 140 11.81 -7.62 -21.46
CA LYS A 140 12.97 -8.51 -21.46
C LYS A 140 14.06 -7.95 -20.55
N GLY A 141 14.67 -8.83 -19.75
CA GLY A 141 15.82 -8.46 -18.92
C GLY A 141 17.04 -8.13 -19.78
N PRO A 142 18.09 -7.53 -19.19
CA PRO A 142 19.30 -7.20 -19.92
C PRO A 142 19.93 -8.47 -20.50
N THR A 143 20.20 -8.46 -21.81
CA THR A 143 20.91 -9.53 -22.50
C THR A 143 22.31 -9.63 -21.91
N ARG A 144 22.68 -10.82 -21.43
CA ARG A 144 24.09 -11.08 -21.06
C ARG A 144 24.91 -11.03 -22.35
N PRO A 145 25.96 -10.20 -22.45
CA PRO A 145 26.87 -10.26 -23.58
C PRO A 145 27.49 -11.67 -23.62
N GLY A 146 27.32 -12.39 -24.74
CA GLY A 146 27.91 -13.72 -24.94
C GLY A 146 26.94 -14.90 -25.15
N LYS A 147 25.64 -14.66 -25.34
CA LYS A 147 24.73 -15.68 -25.90
C LYS A 147 24.10 -15.17 -27.18
N ALA A 148 24.88 -15.22 -28.26
CA ALA A 148 24.39 -15.25 -29.64
C ALA A 148 24.31 -16.72 -30.07
#